data_AF-A0A6I3LJD7-F1
#
_entry.id   AF-A0A6I3LJD7-F1
#
_cell.length_a   1.000
_cell.length_b   1.000
_cell.length_c   1.000
_cell.angle_alpha   90.00
_cell.angle_beta   90.00
_cell.angle_gamma   90.00
#
_symmetry.space_group_name_H-M   'P 1'
#
loop_
_entity.id
_entity.type
_entity.pdbx_description
1 polymer ?
#
loop_
_entity_poly.entity_id
_entity_poly.type
_entity_poly.pdbx_seq_one_letter_code
_entity_poly.pdbx_strand_id
1 'polypeptide(L)'
;MEEYIIILLRTLLLYAIIVLVFRMMGKREIGELSILDLVVYIMIAEIAVAAIEDIKTELVPTILPIFILLLIQIGLAALSLKSKSV
;
A
#
# COMPACT_ATOMS: atom_id res chain seq x y z
N MET A 1 -24.53 10.41 11.58
CA MET A 1 -24.76 8.97 11.32
C MET A 1 -24.25 8.58 9.93
N GLU A 2 -24.51 9.38 8.90
CA GLU A 2 -23.97 9.19 7.54
C GLU A 2 -22.44 9.23 7.48
N GLU A 3 -21.79 10.10 8.26
CA GLU A 3 -20.33 10.22 8.32
C GLU A 3 -19.63 8.93 8.80
N TYR A 4 -20.19 8.23 9.79
CA TYR A 4 -19.67 6.95 10.25
C TYR A 4 -19.77 5.84 9.21
N ILE A 5 -20.80 5.87 8.36
CA ILE A 5 -20.95 4.92 7.25
C ILE A 5 -19.89 5.17 6.18
N ILE A 6 -19.57 6.44 5.91
CA ILE A 6 -18.51 6.83 4.96
C ILE A 6 -17.14 6.36 5.47
N ILE A 7 -16.84 6.58 6.77
CA ILE A 7 -15.60 6.10 7.39
C ILE A 7 -15.51 4.58 7.28
N LEU A 8 -16.58 3.86 7.61
CA LEU A 8 -16.61 2.39 7.56
C LEU A 8 -16.34 1.86 6.13
N LEU A 9 -16.98 2.45 5.12
CA LEU A 9 -16.76 2.11 3.71
C LEU A 9 -15.33 2.41 3.25
N ARG A 10 -14.78 3.59 3.61
CA ARG A 10 -13.40 3.97 3.28
C ARG A 10 -12.40 3.01 3.91
N THR A 11 -12.57 2.69 5.19
CA THR A 11 -11.70 1.75 5.92
C THR A 11 -11.72 0.36 5.28
N LEU A 12 -12.91 -0.17 4.95
CA LEU A 12 -13.02 -1.48 4.28
C LEU A 12 -12.38 -1.47 2.89
N LEU A 13 -12.58 -0.42 2.12
CA LEU A 13 -12.02 -0.28 0.77
C LEU A 13 -10.49 -0.18 0.81
N LEU A 14 -9.94 0.69 1.66
CA LEU A 14 -8.50 0.86 1.81
C LEU A 14 -7.84 -0.40 2.37
N TYR A 15 -8.47 -1.07 3.33
CA TYR A 15 -7.99 -2.37 3.82
C TYR A 15 -7.92 -3.41 2.69
N ALA A 16 -8.95 -3.49 1.84
CA ALA A 16 -8.94 -4.40 0.69
C ALA A 16 -7.81 -4.06 -0.30
N ILE A 17 -7.56 -2.77 -0.58
CA ILE A 17 -6.44 -2.32 -1.43
C ILE A 17 -5.10 -2.73 -0.82
N ILE A 18 -4.89 -2.47 0.48
CA ILE A 18 -3.66 -2.82 1.19
C ILE A 18 -3.40 -4.32 1.12
N VAL A 19 -4.41 -5.15 1.40
CA VAL A 19 -4.29 -6.61 1.31
C VAL A 19 -3.93 -7.05 -0.11
N LEU A 20 -4.51 -6.42 -1.13
CA LEU A 20 -4.19 -6.72 -2.53
C LEU A 20 -2.74 -6.36 -2.86
N VAL A 21 -2.27 -5.19 -2.42
CA VAL A 21 -0.87 -4.75 -2.55
C VAL A 21 0.09 -5.75 -1.90
N PHE A 22 -0.15 -6.11 -0.63
CA PHE A 22 0.63 -7.11 0.09
C PHE A 22 0.65 -8.46 -0.63
N ARG A 23 -0.49 -8.89 -1.19
CA ARG A 23 -0.58 -10.14 -1.94
C ARG A 23 0.21 -10.11 -3.23
N MET A 24 0.28 -8.96 -3.92
CA MET A 24 1.09 -8.77 -5.13
C MET A 24 2.59 -8.79 -4.85
N MET A 25 3.02 -8.36 -3.66
CA MET A 25 4.42 -8.40 -3.23
C MET A 25 4.91 -9.82 -2.90
N GLY A 26 4.00 -10.80 -2.88
CA GLY A 26 4.28 -12.21 -2.71
C GLY A 26 4.20 -12.67 -1.25
N LYS A 27 4.32 -13.99 -1.04
CA LYS A 27 4.26 -14.61 0.30
C LYS A 27 5.58 -14.49 1.08
N ARG A 28 6.30 -13.37 0.93
CA ARG A 28 7.54 -13.15 1.69
C ARG A 28 7.12 -12.97 3.15
N GLU A 29 7.51 -13.89 4.03
CA GLU A 29 7.30 -13.72 5.47
C GLU A 29 7.99 -12.42 5.93
N ILE A 30 7.48 -11.77 6.98
CA ILE A 30 7.97 -10.45 7.42
C ILE A 30 9.50 -10.43 7.66
N GLY A 31 10.10 -11.59 7.96
CA GLY A 31 11.56 -11.77 8.13
C GLY A 31 12.39 -11.86 6.84
N GLU A 32 11.78 -12.04 5.66
CA GLU A 32 12.46 -12.08 4.35
C GLU A 32 12.23 -10.81 3.51
N LEU A 33 11.58 -9.81 4.10
CA LEU A 33 11.41 -8.51 3.50
C LEU A 33 12.74 -7.77 3.45
N SER A 34 13.05 -7.21 2.29
CA SER A 34 14.15 -6.25 2.19
C SER A 34 13.83 -5.03 3.05
N ILE A 35 14.87 -4.32 3.52
CA ILE A 35 14.72 -3.03 4.21
C ILE A 35 13.89 -2.06 3.35
N LEU A 36 14.07 -2.10 2.02
CA LEU A 36 13.27 -1.30 1.10
C LEU A 36 11.80 -1.71 1.06
N ASP A 37 11.49 -3.00 1.18
CA ASP A 37 10.11 -3.48 1.25
C ASP A 37 9.41 -2.97 2.51
N LEU A 38 10.12 -2.99 3.63
CA LEU A 38 9.61 -2.46 4.90
C LEU A 38 9.31 -0.95 4.82
N VAL A 39 10.20 -0.15 4.23
CA VAL A 39 10.00 1.29 4.08
C VAL A 39 8.76 1.59 3.23
N VAL A 40 8.58 0.87 2.11
CA VAL A 40 7.41 1.06 1.25
C VAL A 40 6.12 0.61 1.92
N TYR A 41 6.15 -0.44 2.74
CA TYR A 41 5.00 -0.83 3.53
C TYR A 41 4.58 0.22 4.54
N ILE A 42 5.53 0.81 5.28
CA ILE A 42 5.23 1.87 6.24
C ILE A 42 4.63 3.08 5.53
N MET A 43 5.18 3.49 4.37
CA MET A 43 4.62 4.60 3.59
C MET A 43 3.19 4.34 3.12
N ILE A 44 2.90 3.14 2.61
CA ILE A 44 1.52 2.79 2.17
C ILE A 44 0.56 2.80 3.36
N ALA A 45 0.98 2.30 4.51
CA ALA A 45 0.17 2.30 5.72
C ALA A 45 -0.15 3.73 6.20
N GLU A 46 0.85 4.62 6.24
CA GLU A 46 0.64 6.02 6.64
C GLU A 46 -0.31 6.76 5.69
N ILE A 47 -0.15 6.58 4.38
CA ILE A 47 -1.03 7.22 3.37
C ILE A 47 -2.47 6.72 3.53
N ALA A 48 -2.66 5.42 3.79
CA ALA A 48 -3.99 4.86 3.99
C ALA A 48 -4.65 5.35 5.28
N VAL A 49 -3.91 5.48 6.37
CA VAL A 49 -4.43 6.07 7.63
C VAL A 49 -4.85 7.51 7.40
N ALA A 50 -4.01 8.31 6.73
CA ALA A 50 -4.35 9.70 6.38
C ALA A 50 -5.63 9.80 5.54
N ALA A 51 -5.87 8.85 4.63
CA ALA A 51 -7.07 8.78 3.81
C ALA A 51 -8.36 8.47 4.60
N ILE A 52 -8.22 7.77 5.74
CA ILE A 52 -9.32 7.41 6.64
C ILE A 52 -9.61 8.55 7.60
N GLU A 53 -8.57 9.21 8.12
CA GLU A 53 -8.70 10.29 9.12
C GLU A 53 -9.29 11.58 8.53
N ASP A 54 -8.85 11.99 7.32
CA ASP A 54 -9.36 13.20 6.70
C ASP A 54 -10.44 12.91 5.64
N ILE A 55 -11.69 12.87 6.09
CA ILE A 55 -12.87 12.60 5.26
C ILE A 55 -13.07 13.69 4.19
N LYS A 56 -12.54 14.91 4.41
CA LYS A 56 -12.64 16.03 3.47
C LYS A 56 -11.67 15.90 2.29
N THR A 57 -10.65 15.06 2.43
CA THR A 57 -9.75 14.74 1.34
C THR A 57 -10.45 13.81 0.35
N GLU A 58 -10.43 14.17 -0.93
CA GLU A 58 -10.92 13.32 -2.01
C GLU A 58 -10.10 12.02 -2.06
N LEU A 59 -10.77 10.87 -2.20
CA LEU A 59 -10.09 9.56 -2.22
C LEU A 59 -9.10 9.40 -3.39
N VAL A 60 -9.37 10.07 -4.51
CA VAL A 60 -8.59 9.94 -5.76
C VAL A 60 -7.14 10.42 -5.60
N PRO A 61 -6.87 11.64 -5.10
CA PRO A 61 -5.50 12.09 -4.86
C PRO A 61 -4.74 11.27 -3.80
N THR A 62 -5.43 10.50 -2.94
CA THR A 62 -4.78 9.61 -1.96
C THR A 62 -4.45 8.22 -2.51
N ILE A 63 -5.27 7.70 -3.42
CA ILE A 63 -5.03 6.40 -4.07
C ILE A 63 -3.86 6.49 -5.06
N LEU A 64 -3.68 7.62 -5.72
CA LEU A 64 -2.63 7.81 -6.73
C LEU A 64 -1.20 7.58 -6.18
N PRO A 65 -0.78 8.15 -5.04
CA PRO A 65 0.50 7.86 -4.39
C PRO A 65 0.68 6.37 -4.06
N ILE A 66 -0.35 5.71 -3.51
CA ILE A 66 -0.30 4.27 -3.18
C ILE A 66 -0.04 3.46 -4.45
N PHE A 67 -0.68 3.82 -5.57
CA PHE A 67 -0.52 3.13 -6.85
C PHE A 67 0.87 3.35 -7.46
N ILE A 68 1.42 4.57 -7.38
CA ILE A 68 2.79 4.87 -7.83
C ILE A 68 3.80 4.07 -7.01
N LEU A 69 3.64 4.03 -5.68
CA LEU A 69 4.51 3.25 -4.80
C LEU A 69 4.45 1.75 -5.12
N LEU A 70 3.26 1.20 -5.38
CA LEU A 70 3.09 -0.18 -5.83
C LEU A 70 3.88 -0.46 -7.12
N LEU A 71 3.80 0.43 -8.12
CA LEU A 71 4.52 0.25 -9.39
C LEU A 71 6.04 0.28 -9.19
N ILE A 72 6.54 1.22 -8.38
CA ILE A 72 7.95 1.30 -8.01
C ILE A 72 8.37 -0.01 -7.33
N GLN A 73 7.55 -0.50 -6.41
CA GLN A 73 7.84 -1.71 -5.64
C GLN A 73 7.96 -2.95 -6.52
N ILE A 74 7.01 -3.14 -7.43
CA ILE A 74 7.03 -4.24 -8.40
C ILE A 74 8.25 -4.11 -9.32
N GLY A 75 8.56 -2.89 -9.78
CA GLY A 75 9.75 -2.62 -10.59
C GLY A 75 11.06 -2.96 -9.87
N LEU A 76 11.22 -2.53 -8.62
CA LEU A 76 12.39 -2.84 -7.79
C LEU A 76 12.49 -4.33 -7.48
N ALA A 77 11.37 -4.99 -7.17
CA ALA A 77 11.34 -6.44 -6.94
C ALA A 77 11.77 -7.21 -8.20
N ALA A 78 11.29 -6.82 -9.38
CA ALA A 78 11.69 -7.41 -10.66
C ALA A 78 13.19 -7.19 -10.96
N LEU A 79 13.71 -5.99 -10.70
CA LEU A 79 15.14 -5.69 -10.86
C LEU A 79 16.01 -6.47 -9.88
N SER A 80 15.59 -6.58 -8.61
CA SER A 80 16.29 -7.32 -7.56
C SER A 80 16.38 -8.82 -7.86
N LEU A 81 15.29 -9.42 -8.36
CA LEU A 81 15.27 -10.82 -8.80
C LEU A 81 16.22 -11.07 -9.98
N LYS A 82 16.33 -10.12 -10.91
CA LYS A 82 17.29 -10.20 -12.02
C LYS A 82 18.74 -10.06 -11.56
N SER A 83 18.99 -9.30 -10.50
CA SER A 83 20.33 -9.06 -9.95
C SER A 83 20.90 -10.22 -9.13
N LYS A 84 20.07 -11.20 -8.71
CA LYS A 84 20.53 -12.42 -8.03
C LYS A 84 21.04 -13.53 -8.97
N SER A 85 21.14 -13.25 -10.28
CA SER A 85 21.58 -14.19 -11.32
C SER A 85 23.08 -14.11 -11.66
N VAL A 86 23.93 -13.55 -10.78
CA VAL A 86 25.39 -13.60 -10.94
C VAL A 86 26.04 -14.06 -9.65
#